data_AF-A0AA86BWR7-F1
#
_entry.id   AF-A0AA86BWR7-F1
#
_cell.length_a   1.000
_cell.length_b   1.000
_cell.length_c   1.000
_cell.angle_alpha   90.00
_cell.angle_beta   90.00
_cell.angle_gamma   90.00
#
_symmetry.space_group_name_H-M   'P 1'
#
loop_
_entity.id
_entity.type
_entity.pdbx_description
1 polymer ?
#
loop_
_entity_poly.entity_id
_entity_poly.type
_entity_poly.pdbx_seq_one_letter_code
_entity_poly.pdbx_strand_id
1 'polypeptide(L)'
;MSSYENHQALDGLTLGKSTDYRDNYDASLLQGVPRSLNRDPLGLTADNLPFHGADIWTLYELSWLNSQGLPQVAVGHVELDYTSVNLIESKSFKLYLNSFNQTRFDTWETVRQTLERDLRACAQGNVSVRLHRLDELEGQPVAHFHGTCIDDQDISIDNYQFTTDYLQHAVSGEKQVEETLVSHLLKSNCLITHQPDWGSIQIQYRGRKIDREKLLRYLVSFRHHNEFHEQCVERIFNDILRFCQPETLSVYARYTRRGGLDINPWRSNTDFVPATGRLARQ
;
A
#
# COMPACT_ATOMS: atom_id res chain seq x y z
N MET A 1 21.64 8.07 4.11
CA MET A 1 20.93 9.36 4.13
C MET A 1 19.83 9.25 3.10
N SER A 2 18.56 9.34 3.51
CA SER A 2 17.46 9.20 2.54
C SER A 2 17.48 10.42 1.63
N SER A 3 17.34 10.24 0.31
CA SER A 3 17.35 11.32 -0.69
C SER A 3 16.19 12.32 -0.55
N TYR A 4 15.36 12.18 0.49
CA TYR A 4 14.11 12.88 0.71
C TYR A 4 14.21 14.07 1.65
N GLU A 5 15.34 14.26 2.36
CA GLU A 5 15.45 15.24 3.46
C GLU A 5 15.23 16.71 3.07
N ASN A 6 15.06 17.05 1.78
CA ASN A 6 14.81 18.43 1.31
C ASN A 6 13.89 18.52 0.07
N HIS A 7 13.02 17.52 -0.19
CA HIS A 7 12.17 17.60 -1.38
C HIS A 7 10.94 18.50 -1.13
N GLN A 8 10.83 19.64 -1.84
CA GLN A 8 9.76 20.65 -1.65
C GLN A 8 8.33 20.10 -1.65
N ALA A 9 8.10 19.00 -2.37
CA ALA A 9 6.81 18.31 -2.41
C ALA A 9 6.38 17.72 -1.04
N LEU A 10 7.32 17.47 -0.13
CA LEU A 10 7.05 16.92 1.21
C LEU A 10 6.83 18.01 2.26
N ASP A 11 7.38 19.22 2.06
CA ASP A 11 7.32 20.33 3.04
C ASP A 11 5.88 20.77 3.35
N GLY A 12 5.00 20.67 2.34
CA GLY A 12 3.58 21.01 2.42
C GLY A 12 2.68 19.95 3.06
N LEU A 13 3.21 18.74 3.34
CA LEU A 13 2.37 17.65 3.85
C LEU A 13 1.87 17.93 5.26
N THR A 14 0.64 17.48 5.51
CA THR A 14 -0.06 17.60 6.79
C THR A 14 0.37 16.49 7.76
N LEU A 15 0.92 15.40 7.24
CA LEU A 15 1.51 14.31 8.00
C LEU A 15 2.57 14.84 8.98
N GLY A 16 2.49 14.42 10.26
CA GLY A 16 3.36 14.91 11.33
C GLY A 16 2.97 16.24 12.00
N LYS A 17 2.02 17.02 11.47
CA LYS A 17 1.62 18.35 12.02
C LYS A 17 0.36 18.31 12.89
N SER A 18 0.10 19.31 13.74
CA SER A 18 -1.22 19.45 14.39
C SER A 18 -2.24 20.02 13.40
N THR A 19 -3.49 19.56 13.46
CA THR A 19 -4.57 20.01 12.57
C THR A 19 -5.88 20.14 13.30
N ASP A 20 -6.61 21.21 13.03
CA ASP A 20 -7.96 21.41 13.55
C ASP A 20 -8.97 20.48 12.87
N TYR A 21 -9.95 20.04 13.64
CA TYR A 21 -11.04 19.20 13.14
C TYR A 21 -11.98 20.03 12.24
N ARG A 22 -12.50 19.42 11.17
CA ARG A 22 -13.40 20.06 10.20
C ARG A 22 -14.78 19.42 10.25
N ASP A 23 -15.78 20.22 10.55
CA ASP A 23 -17.19 19.78 10.72
C ASP A 23 -18.01 19.87 9.42
N ASN A 24 -17.39 20.22 8.30
CA ASN A 24 -18.05 20.32 7.00
C ASN A 24 -17.14 19.73 5.93
N TYR A 25 -17.77 19.13 4.92
CA TYR A 25 -17.09 18.51 3.79
C TYR A 25 -16.11 19.48 3.13
N ASP A 26 -14.87 19.01 2.91
CA ASP A 26 -13.80 19.80 2.33
C ASP A 26 -12.81 18.94 1.53
N ALA A 27 -12.98 18.92 0.21
CA ALA A 27 -12.07 18.21 -0.71
C ALA A 27 -10.66 18.83 -0.79
N SER A 28 -10.47 20.09 -0.38
CA SER A 28 -9.16 20.75 -0.43
C SER A 28 -8.16 20.17 0.57
N LEU A 29 -8.64 19.35 1.51
CA LEU A 29 -7.82 18.64 2.48
C LEU A 29 -6.96 17.54 1.85
N LEU A 30 -7.36 17.00 0.69
CA LEU A 30 -6.63 15.93 0.02
C LEU A 30 -5.28 16.42 -0.51
N GLN A 31 -4.21 15.70 -0.17
CA GLN A 31 -2.86 15.99 -0.64
C GLN A 31 -2.33 14.83 -1.49
N GLY A 32 -2.04 15.13 -2.75
CA GLY A 32 -1.38 14.22 -3.66
C GLY A 32 0.14 14.28 -3.50
N VAL A 33 0.80 13.13 -3.51
CA VAL A 33 2.26 13.01 -3.54
C VAL A 33 2.65 12.40 -4.88
N PRO A 34 3.47 13.08 -5.71
CA PRO A 34 3.86 12.55 -7.00
C PRO A 34 4.58 11.21 -6.88
N ARG A 35 4.15 10.20 -7.65
CA ARG A 35 4.80 8.88 -7.66
C ARG A 35 6.24 8.94 -8.16
N SER A 36 6.57 9.91 -9.01
CA SER A 36 7.93 10.15 -9.53
C SER A 36 8.96 10.30 -8.43
N LEU A 37 8.61 10.92 -7.29
CA LEU A 37 9.53 11.06 -6.13
C LEU A 37 10.14 9.72 -5.69
N ASN A 38 9.36 8.65 -5.81
CA ASN A 38 9.74 7.31 -5.39
C ASN A 38 10.22 6.45 -6.56
N ARG A 39 9.75 6.74 -7.77
CA ARG A 39 10.04 6.00 -9.00
C ARG A 39 11.36 6.43 -9.65
N ASP A 40 11.68 7.73 -9.65
CA ASP A 40 12.90 8.24 -10.28
C ASP A 40 14.17 7.61 -9.68
N PRO A 41 14.32 7.47 -8.34
CA PRO A 41 15.47 6.79 -7.74
C PRO A 41 15.56 5.29 -8.07
N LEU A 42 14.45 4.68 -8.47
CA LEU A 42 14.37 3.28 -8.92
C LEU A 42 14.62 3.14 -10.43
N GLY A 43 14.80 4.24 -11.16
CA GLY A 43 14.90 4.26 -12.62
C GLY A 43 13.58 3.93 -13.31
N LEU A 44 12.45 4.13 -12.63
CA LEU A 44 11.11 3.85 -13.15
C LEU A 44 10.50 5.15 -13.70
N THR A 45 10.03 5.11 -14.95
CA THR A 45 9.35 6.25 -15.58
C THR A 45 7.91 5.87 -15.95
N ALA A 46 7.01 6.85 -16.02
CA ALA A 46 5.58 6.60 -16.23
C ALA A 46 5.27 5.89 -17.57
N ASP A 47 6.11 6.10 -18.58
CA ASP A 47 6.02 5.49 -19.91
C ASP A 47 6.68 4.10 -19.99
N ASN A 48 7.43 3.67 -18.98
CA ASN A 48 8.16 2.42 -18.98
C ASN A 48 8.14 1.74 -17.59
N LEU A 49 6.94 1.47 -17.07
CA LEU A 49 6.77 0.71 -15.85
C LEU A 49 6.83 -0.80 -16.14
N PRO A 50 7.63 -1.59 -15.41
CA PRO A 50 7.77 -3.03 -15.61
C PRO A 50 6.60 -3.84 -15.00
N PHE A 51 5.54 -3.16 -14.58
CA PHE A 51 4.40 -3.74 -13.89
C PHE A 51 3.11 -3.00 -14.24
N HIS A 52 1.99 -3.69 -14.01
CA HIS A 52 0.69 -3.12 -13.72
C HIS A 52 0.33 -3.34 -12.24
N GLY A 53 -0.72 -2.70 -11.73
CA GLY A 53 -1.11 -2.86 -10.33
C GLY A 53 -2.12 -1.85 -9.83
N ALA A 54 -2.31 -1.82 -8.51
CA ALA A 54 -3.07 -0.77 -7.84
C ALA A 54 -2.65 -0.65 -6.37
N ASP A 55 -3.07 0.44 -5.75
CA ASP A 55 -3.05 0.61 -4.30
C ASP A 55 -4.47 0.47 -3.79
N ILE A 56 -4.74 -0.63 -3.06
CA ILE A 56 -6.06 -0.90 -2.49
C ILE A 56 -6.12 -0.35 -1.07
N TRP A 57 -7.08 0.51 -0.79
CA TRP A 57 -7.29 1.08 0.54
C TRP A 57 -8.58 0.54 1.18
N THR A 58 -8.51 0.26 2.47
CA THR A 58 -9.69 0.00 3.30
C THR A 58 -9.93 1.18 4.23
N LEU A 59 -11.12 1.78 4.14
CA LEU A 59 -11.56 2.92 4.94
C LEU A 59 -12.49 2.39 6.04
N TYR A 60 -11.96 2.13 7.23
CA TYR A 60 -12.73 1.48 8.30
C TYR A 60 -13.62 2.43 9.08
N GLU A 61 -13.32 3.74 9.04
CA GLU A 61 -13.96 4.77 9.87
C GLU A 61 -14.81 5.74 9.02
N LEU A 62 -15.36 5.29 7.88
CA LEU A 62 -16.19 6.14 7.03
C LEU A 62 -17.57 6.36 7.64
N SER A 63 -17.91 7.63 7.91
CA SER A 63 -19.18 8.05 8.50
C SER A 63 -19.64 9.39 7.92
N TRP A 64 -20.96 9.60 7.85
CA TRP A 64 -21.59 10.86 7.41
C TRP A 64 -23.02 10.97 7.95
N LEU A 65 -23.76 12.05 7.63
CA LEU A 65 -25.17 12.19 7.98
C LEU A 65 -26.08 11.96 6.75
N ASN A 66 -27.20 11.24 6.92
CA ASN A 66 -28.21 11.20 5.86
C ASN A 66 -28.96 12.56 5.74
N SER A 67 -29.88 12.69 4.77
CA SER A 67 -30.65 13.93 4.54
C SER A 67 -31.41 14.44 5.77
N GLN A 68 -31.77 13.56 6.71
CA GLN A 68 -32.45 13.89 7.96
C GLN A 68 -31.50 14.19 9.13
N GLY A 69 -30.19 14.00 8.96
CA GLY A 69 -29.18 14.26 9.98
C GLY A 69 -28.87 13.05 10.86
N LEU A 70 -29.36 11.87 10.52
CA LEU A 70 -29.02 10.64 11.23
C LEU A 70 -27.66 10.12 10.74
N PRO A 71 -26.69 9.86 11.64
CA PRO A 71 -25.40 9.28 11.26
C PRO A 71 -25.54 7.96 10.50
N GLN A 72 -24.67 7.77 9.52
CA GLN A 72 -24.52 6.60 8.67
C GLN A 72 -23.07 6.14 8.76
N VAL A 73 -22.84 4.83 8.67
CA VAL A 73 -21.50 4.23 8.74
C VAL A 73 -21.33 3.21 7.63
N ALA A 74 -20.11 3.12 7.09
CA ALA A 74 -19.74 2.16 6.05
C ALA A 74 -18.27 1.76 6.18
N VAL A 75 -17.88 0.67 5.54
CA VAL A 75 -16.49 0.41 5.18
C VAL A 75 -16.30 0.74 3.70
N GLY A 76 -15.34 1.61 3.41
CA GLY A 76 -14.98 1.94 2.02
C GLY A 76 -13.86 1.05 1.51
N HIS A 77 -13.96 0.60 0.26
CA HIS A 77 -12.84 0.06 -0.50
C HIS A 77 -12.53 1.00 -1.66
N VAL A 78 -11.27 1.43 -1.74
CA VAL A 78 -10.77 2.29 -2.82
C VAL A 78 -9.67 1.55 -3.55
N GLU A 79 -9.70 1.57 -4.87
CA GLU A 79 -8.62 1.07 -5.71
C GLU A 79 -8.08 2.21 -6.55
N LEU A 80 -6.82 2.57 -6.28
CA LEU A 80 -6.08 3.63 -6.97
C LEU A 80 -5.12 3.01 -7.97
N ASP A 81 -5.29 3.32 -9.25
CA ASP A 81 -4.49 2.75 -10.34
C ASP A 81 -3.01 3.14 -10.23
N TYR A 82 -2.10 2.19 -10.45
CA TYR A 82 -0.66 2.40 -10.42
C TYR A 82 -0.14 3.46 -11.43
N THR A 83 -0.92 3.76 -12.48
CA THR A 83 -0.60 4.77 -13.50
C THR A 83 -0.94 6.20 -13.09
N SER A 84 -1.65 6.41 -11.98
CA SER A 84 -1.95 7.74 -11.45
C SER A 84 -0.67 8.57 -11.24
N VAL A 85 -0.77 9.88 -11.48
CA VAL A 85 0.37 10.80 -11.28
C VAL A 85 0.77 10.86 -9.81
N ASN A 86 -0.23 10.91 -8.93
CA ASN A 86 -0.05 11.02 -7.48
C ASN A 86 -0.59 9.79 -6.75
N LEU A 87 0.12 9.40 -5.69
CA LEU A 87 -0.49 8.67 -4.57
C LEU A 87 -1.19 9.68 -3.64
N ILE A 88 -2.09 9.21 -2.78
CA ILE A 88 -2.82 10.08 -1.84
C ILE A 88 -2.19 9.94 -0.45
N GLU A 89 -1.82 11.05 0.17
CA GLU A 89 -1.20 11.04 1.50
C GLU A 89 -2.23 10.62 2.57
N SER A 90 -1.93 9.55 3.30
CA SER A 90 -2.83 8.87 4.24
C SER A 90 -3.50 9.76 5.30
N LYS A 91 -2.79 10.73 5.89
CA LYS A 91 -3.36 11.61 6.90
C LYS A 91 -4.24 12.68 6.27
N SER A 92 -3.84 13.25 5.15
CA SER A 92 -4.69 14.15 4.36
C SER A 92 -6.00 13.45 3.97
N PHE A 93 -5.92 12.17 3.59
CA PHE A 93 -7.07 11.35 3.27
C PHE A 93 -7.96 11.13 4.50
N LYS A 94 -7.38 10.80 5.66
CA LYS A 94 -8.12 10.73 6.93
C LYS A 94 -8.87 12.02 7.25
N LEU A 95 -8.21 13.18 7.14
CA LEU A 95 -8.82 14.47 7.45
C LEU A 95 -9.95 14.79 6.47
N TYR A 96 -9.77 14.47 5.20
CA TYR A 96 -10.82 14.54 4.18
C TYR A 96 -12.02 13.66 4.57
N LEU A 97 -11.81 12.40 4.97
CA LEU A 97 -12.91 11.53 5.40
C LEU A 97 -13.63 12.08 6.65
N ASN A 98 -12.88 12.61 7.62
CA ASN A 98 -13.47 13.22 8.81
C ASN A 98 -14.39 14.40 8.49
N SER A 99 -14.12 15.12 7.39
CA SER A 99 -14.98 16.23 6.93
C SER A 99 -16.40 15.76 6.53
N PHE A 100 -16.59 14.45 6.29
CA PHE A 100 -17.90 13.88 5.98
C PHE A 100 -18.75 13.68 7.23
N ASN A 101 -18.15 13.51 8.41
CA ASN A 101 -18.82 13.04 9.63
C ASN A 101 -20.06 13.86 10.02
N GLN A 102 -19.99 15.18 9.84
CA GLN A 102 -21.07 16.12 10.14
C GLN A 102 -21.77 16.66 8.88
N THR A 103 -21.42 16.15 7.70
CA THR A 103 -21.98 16.56 6.42
C THR A 103 -23.18 15.71 6.03
N ARG A 104 -24.25 16.36 5.59
CA ARG A 104 -25.44 15.68 5.06
C ARG A 104 -25.24 15.29 3.59
N PHE A 105 -25.50 14.03 3.28
CA PHE A 105 -25.61 13.52 1.92
C PHE A 105 -26.99 12.89 1.71
N ASP A 106 -27.56 13.08 0.51
CA ASP A 106 -28.89 12.58 0.19
C ASP A 106 -28.94 11.05 0.11
N THR A 107 -27.88 10.44 -0.47
CA THR A 107 -27.81 9.00 -0.69
C THR A 107 -26.38 8.47 -0.51
N TRP A 108 -26.26 7.16 -0.27
CA TRP A 108 -24.98 6.45 -0.28
C TRP A 108 -24.25 6.57 -1.62
N GLU A 109 -24.99 6.58 -2.73
CA GLU A 109 -24.40 6.73 -4.06
C GLU A 109 -23.76 8.12 -4.25
N THR A 110 -24.36 9.17 -3.68
CA THR A 110 -23.76 10.52 -3.67
C THR A 110 -22.44 10.55 -2.91
N VAL A 111 -22.35 9.85 -1.77
CA VAL A 111 -21.09 9.72 -1.00
C VAL A 111 -20.03 8.99 -1.83
N ARG A 112 -20.39 7.84 -2.44
CA ARG A 112 -19.50 7.05 -3.29
C ARG A 112 -18.97 7.87 -4.48
N GLN A 113 -19.84 8.60 -5.17
CA GLN A 113 -19.48 9.44 -6.31
C GLN A 113 -18.61 10.63 -5.90
N THR A 114 -18.88 11.23 -4.73
CA THR A 114 -18.08 12.33 -4.17
C THR A 114 -16.65 11.86 -3.91
N LEU A 115 -16.51 10.74 -3.17
CA LEU A 115 -15.22 10.09 -2.93
C LEU A 115 -14.49 9.81 -4.24
N GLU A 116 -15.14 9.13 -5.19
CA GLU A 116 -14.50 8.77 -6.44
C GLU A 116 -14.04 9.99 -7.25
N ARG A 117 -14.87 11.03 -7.35
CA ARG A 117 -14.53 12.27 -8.05
C ARG A 117 -13.31 12.96 -7.42
N ASP A 118 -13.33 13.16 -6.11
CA ASP A 118 -12.31 13.95 -5.43
C ASP A 118 -10.97 13.20 -5.39
N LEU A 119 -11.01 11.88 -5.17
CA LEU A 119 -9.82 11.04 -5.18
C LEU A 119 -9.21 10.95 -6.59
N ARG A 120 -10.02 10.87 -7.65
CA ARG A 120 -9.53 10.96 -9.05
C ARG A 120 -8.84 12.29 -9.31
N ALA A 121 -9.41 13.40 -8.82
CA ALA A 121 -8.82 14.72 -8.99
C ALA A 121 -7.48 14.85 -8.24
N CYS A 122 -7.39 14.34 -7.01
CA CYS A 122 -6.16 14.33 -6.21
C CYS A 122 -5.07 13.45 -6.83
N ALA A 123 -5.44 12.22 -7.21
CA ALA A 123 -4.56 11.23 -7.82
C ALA A 123 -4.11 11.63 -9.24
N GLN A 124 -4.94 12.41 -9.94
CA GLN A 124 -4.84 12.62 -11.39
C GLN A 124 -4.70 11.28 -12.13
N GLY A 125 -5.68 10.42 -11.90
CA GLY A 125 -5.68 9.06 -12.43
C GLY A 125 -6.96 8.32 -12.08
N ASN A 126 -7.04 7.05 -12.51
CA ASN A 126 -8.21 6.23 -12.25
C ASN A 126 -8.27 5.81 -10.80
N VAL A 127 -9.46 6.01 -10.21
CA VAL A 127 -9.83 5.54 -8.88
C VAL A 127 -11.19 4.88 -8.99
N SER A 128 -11.40 3.76 -8.31
CA SER A 128 -12.72 3.18 -8.08
C SER A 128 -13.04 3.14 -6.59
N VAL A 129 -14.32 3.32 -6.24
CA VAL A 129 -14.79 3.34 -4.85
C VAL A 129 -15.99 2.43 -4.70
N ARG A 130 -15.96 1.58 -3.69
CA ARG A 130 -17.08 0.73 -3.25
C ARG A 130 -17.36 1.00 -1.78
N LEU A 131 -18.63 1.07 -1.42
CA LEU A 131 -19.06 1.23 -0.03
C LEU A 131 -19.80 -0.03 0.38
N HIS A 132 -19.44 -0.55 1.55
CA HIS A 132 -20.05 -1.72 2.15
C HIS A 132 -20.79 -1.33 3.42
N ARG A 133 -21.99 -1.86 3.56
CA ARG A 133 -22.68 -1.85 4.85
C ARG A 133 -21.96 -2.82 5.80
N LEU A 134 -22.10 -2.58 7.11
CA LEU A 134 -21.43 -3.43 8.10
C LEU A 134 -21.96 -4.87 8.10
N ASP A 135 -23.25 -5.07 7.82
CA ASP A 135 -23.88 -6.39 7.72
C ASP A 135 -23.42 -7.21 6.50
N GLU A 136 -22.95 -6.57 5.43
CA GLU A 136 -22.31 -7.24 4.28
C GLU A 136 -20.93 -7.84 4.63
N LEU A 137 -20.29 -7.30 5.67
CA LEU A 137 -18.96 -7.71 6.12
C LEU A 137 -19.01 -8.61 7.36
N GLU A 138 -20.14 -8.65 8.04
CA GLU A 138 -20.33 -9.45 9.25
C GLU A 138 -20.15 -10.95 8.94
N GLY A 139 -19.45 -11.65 9.82
CA GLY A 139 -19.17 -13.09 9.66
C GLY A 139 -18.10 -13.43 8.62
N GLN A 140 -17.52 -12.46 7.90
CA GLN A 140 -16.39 -12.74 7.01
C GLN A 140 -15.17 -13.23 7.80
N PRO A 141 -14.55 -14.36 7.41
CA PRO A 141 -13.38 -14.88 8.10
C PRO A 141 -12.19 -13.92 7.93
N VAL A 142 -11.29 -13.93 8.92
CA VAL A 142 -9.96 -13.36 8.74
C VAL A 142 -9.25 -14.16 7.64
N ALA A 143 -8.82 -13.47 6.60
CA ALA A 143 -8.13 -14.07 5.47
C ALA A 143 -6.68 -14.41 5.81
N HIS A 144 -6.07 -15.23 4.96
CA HIS A 144 -4.66 -15.54 4.98
C HIS A 144 -4.10 -15.46 3.57
N PHE A 145 -2.81 -15.15 3.44
CA PHE A 145 -2.14 -15.32 2.16
C PHE A 145 -1.91 -16.81 1.88
N HIS A 146 -2.17 -17.21 0.64
CA HIS A 146 -1.80 -18.54 0.15
C HIS A 146 -0.33 -18.56 -0.25
N GLY A 147 0.34 -19.71 -0.06
CA GLY A 147 1.75 -19.90 -0.39
C GLY A 147 2.55 -20.48 0.77
N THR A 148 3.86 -20.60 0.56
CA THR A 148 4.78 -21.07 1.59
C THR A 148 5.24 -19.90 2.44
N CYS A 149 4.94 -19.92 3.75
CA CYS A 149 5.51 -18.96 4.68
C CYS A 149 7.03 -19.20 4.80
N ILE A 150 7.83 -18.14 4.67
CA ILE A 150 9.29 -18.20 4.75
C ILE A 150 9.83 -17.66 6.09
N ASP A 151 8.99 -17.39 7.09
CA ASP A 151 9.39 -16.70 8.31
C ASP A 151 10.09 -17.60 9.34
N ASP A 152 9.71 -18.88 9.40
CA ASP A 152 10.20 -19.84 10.39
C ASP A 152 11.53 -20.47 9.93
N GLN A 153 12.60 -19.69 10.03
CA GLN A 153 13.97 -20.09 9.69
C GLN A 153 14.89 -19.94 10.91
N ASP A 154 15.71 -20.96 11.17
CA ASP A 154 16.73 -20.93 12.23
C ASP A 154 17.97 -20.16 11.75
N ILE A 155 17.86 -18.83 11.69
CA ILE A 155 18.90 -17.92 11.21
C ILE A 155 19.11 -16.74 12.18
N SER A 156 20.35 -16.27 12.30
CA SER A 156 20.66 -15.05 13.05
C SER A 156 20.63 -13.81 12.15
N ILE A 157 20.05 -12.71 12.65
CA ILE A 157 20.03 -11.39 12.00
C ILE A 157 20.57 -10.37 13.00
N ASP A 158 21.73 -9.80 12.70
CA ASP A 158 22.45 -8.82 13.52
C ASP A 158 22.53 -7.42 12.88
N ASN A 159 22.19 -7.31 11.59
CA ASN A 159 22.13 -6.05 10.85
C ASN A 159 20.74 -5.84 10.20
N TYR A 160 20.17 -4.66 10.44
CA TYR A 160 18.86 -4.24 9.94
C TYR A 160 18.93 -3.03 8.99
N GLN A 161 20.13 -2.67 8.53
CA GLN A 161 20.29 -1.67 7.48
C GLN A 161 19.81 -2.25 6.15
N PHE A 162 19.01 -1.45 5.42
CA PHE A 162 18.54 -1.82 4.11
C PHE A 162 19.72 -2.11 3.16
N THR A 163 19.66 -3.27 2.49
CA THR A 163 20.61 -3.63 1.43
C THR A 163 19.97 -4.60 0.43
N THR A 164 20.28 -4.42 -0.85
CA THR A 164 19.92 -5.35 -1.92
C THR A 164 20.92 -6.50 -2.06
N ASP A 165 22.04 -6.47 -1.32
CA ASP A 165 23.13 -7.44 -1.46
C ASP A 165 22.68 -8.88 -1.19
N TYR A 166 21.69 -9.07 -0.32
CA TYR A 166 21.10 -10.38 -0.07
C TYR A 166 20.49 -11.00 -1.33
N LEU A 167 20.01 -10.19 -2.29
CA LEU A 167 19.45 -10.67 -3.55
C LEU A 167 20.53 -11.05 -4.58
N GLN A 168 21.79 -10.67 -4.37
CA GLN A 168 22.88 -11.08 -5.24
C GLN A 168 23.04 -12.61 -5.20
N HIS A 169 22.98 -13.23 -6.38
CA HIS A 169 23.00 -14.68 -6.53
C HIS A 169 21.97 -15.39 -5.63
N ALA A 170 20.80 -14.77 -5.43
CA ALA A 170 19.71 -15.33 -4.63
C ALA A 170 18.87 -16.37 -5.36
N VAL A 171 19.25 -16.73 -6.59
CA VAL A 171 18.62 -17.80 -7.34
C VAL A 171 19.60 -18.94 -7.53
N SER A 172 19.12 -20.18 -7.39
CA SER A 172 19.95 -21.38 -7.51
C SER A 172 19.41 -22.34 -8.56
N GLY A 173 20.34 -23.04 -9.22
CA GLY A 173 20.05 -24.05 -10.24
C GLY A 173 19.50 -23.50 -11.55
N GLU A 174 19.32 -24.41 -12.50
CA GLU A 174 18.74 -24.11 -13.83
C GLU A 174 17.24 -24.42 -13.90
N LYS A 175 16.70 -25.12 -12.89
CA LYS A 175 15.29 -25.53 -12.88
C LYS A 175 14.40 -24.33 -12.61
N GLN A 176 13.49 -24.06 -13.54
CA GLN A 176 12.39 -23.12 -13.33
C GLN A 176 11.35 -23.72 -12.36
N VAL A 177 10.82 -22.88 -11.49
CA VAL A 177 9.73 -23.16 -10.56
C VAL A 177 8.65 -22.10 -10.71
N GLU A 178 7.45 -22.44 -10.27
CA GLU A 178 6.37 -21.51 -10.03
C GLU A 178 5.97 -21.67 -8.57
N GLU A 179 6.18 -20.63 -7.77
CA GLU A 179 5.87 -20.69 -6.35
C GLU A 179 5.35 -19.35 -5.82
N THR A 180 4.55 -19.45 -4.76
CA THR A 180 4.06 -18.32 -4.00
C THR A 180 4.68 -18.37 -2.61
N LEU A 181 5.41 -17.33 -2.25
CA LEU A 181 6.07 -17.16 -0.97
C LEU A 181 5.36 -16.09 -0.15
N VAL A 182 5.33 -16.26 1.17
CA VAL A 182 4.65 -15.35 2.10
C VAL A 182 5.59 -15.00 3.24
N SER A 183 5.61 -13.73 3.64
CA SER A 183 6.23 -13.30 4.89
C SER A 183 5.30 -12.34 5.65
N HIS A 184 5.25 -12.50 6.97
CA HIS A 184 4.55 -11.61 7.90
C HIS A 184 5.52 -10.68 8.65
N LEU A 185 6.80 -10.73 8.31
CA LEU A 185 7.89 -10.02 8.99
C LEU A 185 8.24 -8.67 8.34
N LEU A 186 7.53 -8.27 7.29
CA LEU A 186 7.74 -6.98 6.64
C LEU A 186 7.42 -5.85 7.64
N LYS A 187 8.44 -5.03 7.90
CA LYS A 187 8.34 -3.81 8.67
C LYS A 187 9.19 -2.74 7.99
N SER A 188 8.66 -1.54 7.88
CA SER A 188 9.43 -0.33 7.52
C SER A 188 9.13 0.78 8.54
N ASN A 189 9.59 1.99 8.26
CA ASN A 189 9.22 3.19 8.99
C ASN A 189 8.57 4.18 8.01
N CYS A 190 7.56 4.90 8.49
CA CYS A 190 6.90 5.92 7.70
C CYS A 190 7.88 7.08 7.46
N LEU A 191 8.03 7.48 6.19
CA LEU A 191 8.99 8.50 5.76
C LEU A 191 8.86 9.83 6.52
N ILE A 192 7.64 10.23 6.91
CA ILE A 192 7.37 11.54 7.53
C ILE A 192 7.32 11.47 9.07
N THR A 193 6.79 10.38 9.63
CA THR A 193 6.56 10.29 11.09
C THR A 193 7.58 9.43 11.82
N HIS A 194 8.38 8.65 11.08
CA HIS A 194 9.30 7.62 11.59
C HIS A 194 8.64 6.53 12.45
N GLN A 195 7.31 6.52 12.55
CA GLN A 195 6.58 5.46 13.24
C GLN A 195 6.68 4.15 12.44
N PRO A 196 6.57 3.00 13.11
CA PRO A 196 6.70 1.69 12.47
C PRO A 196 5.50 1.36 11.57
N ASP A 197 5.80 0.84 10.40
CA ASP A 197 4.83 0.24 9.48
C ASP A 197 4.91 -1.27 9.52
N TRP A 198 3.77 -1.94 9.62
CA TRP A 198 3.69 -3.40 9.72
C TRP A 198 2.94 -3.96 8.53
N GLY A 199 3.52 -4.95 7.86
CA GLY A 199 2.93 -5.56 6.68
C GLY A 199 3.11 -7.07 6.66
N SER A 200 2.22 -7.71 5.91
CA SER A 200 2.51 -9.03 5.34
C SER A 200 2.72 -8.84 3.84
N ILE A 201 3.54 -9.69 3.22
CA ILE A 201 3.83 -9.67 1.79
C ILE A 201 3.70 -11.07 1.19
N GLN A 202 3.10 -11.12 0.00
CA GLN A 202 3.02 -12.29 -0.85
C GLN A 202 3.81 -12.01 -2.14
N ILE A 203 4.67 -12.95 -2.52
CA ILE A 203 5.48 -12.89 -3.73
C ILE A 203 5.17 -14.15 -4.53
N GLN A 204 4.45 -13.99 -5.63
CA GLN A 204 4.18 -15.05 -6.61
C GLN A 204 5.11 -14.86 -7.80
N TYR A 205 5.80 -15.90 -8.22
CA TYR A 205 6.69 -15.78 -9.37
C TYR A 205 6.86 -17.10 -10.11
N ARG A 206 7.23 -16.99 -11.39
CA ARG A 206 7.77 -18.09 -12.20
C ARG A 206 9.18 -17.73 -12.64
N GLY A 207 10.15 -18.60 -12.36
CA GLY A 207 11.56 -18.35 -12.69
C GLY A 207 12.50 -19.32 -12.00
N ARG A 208 13.79 -18.98 -11.94
CA ARG A 208 14.75 -19.76 -11.15
C ARG A 208 14.41 -19.67 -9.66
N LYS A 209 14.57 -20.78 -8.94
CA LYS A 209 14.20 -20.87 -7.53
C LYS A 209 14.98 -19.85 -6.68
N ILE A 210 14.25 -18.95 -6.03
CA ILE A 210 14.75 -17.96 -5.09
C ILE A 210 15.07 -18.64 -3.75
N ASP A 211 16.25 -18.33 -3.21
CA ASP A 211 16.72 -18.74 -1.90
C ASP A 211 15.90 -18.03 -0.81
N ARG A 212 15.26 -18.83 0.06
CA ARG A 212 14.32 -18.34 1.07
C ARG A 212 15.00 -17.57 2.20
N GLU A 213 16.23 -17.92 2.57
CA GLU A 213 16.98 -17.20 3.60
C GLU A 213 17.38 -15.83 3.07
N LYS A 214 17.95 -15.78 1.87
CA LYS A 214 18.34 -14.53 1.22
C LYS A 214 17.14 -13.59 1.02
N LEU A 215 16.01 -14.12 0.57
CA LEU A 215 14.79 -13.33 0.42
C LEU A 215 14.28 -12.82 1.77
N LEU A 216 14.26 -13.66 2.82
CA LEU A 216 13.84 -13.24 4.14
C LEU A 216 14.75 -12.14 4.71
N ARG A 217 16.08 -12.30 4.59
CA ARG A 217 17.06 -11.28 5.03
C ARG A 217 16.86 -9.95 4.29
N TYR A 218 16.61 -10.00 2.98
CA TYR A 218 16.26 -8.82 2.20
C TYR A 218 15.00 -8.12 2.73
N LEU A 219 13.90 -8.86 2.94
CA LEU A 219 12.66 -8.29 3.47
C LEU A 219 12.83 -7.72 4.89
N VAL A 220 13.60 -8.40 5.75
CA VAL A 220 13.91 -7.92 7.11
C VAL A 220 14.84 -6.69 7.09
N SER A 221 15.64 -6.49 6.05
CA SER A 221 16.50 -5.29 5.94
C SER A 221 15.70 -3.97 5.81
N PHE A 222 14.41 -4.04 5.47
CA PHE A 222 13.52 -2.88 5.49
C PHE A 222 13.19 -2.36 6.90
N ARG A 223 13.54 -3.11 7.97
CA ARG A 223 13.06 -2.85 9.34
C ARG A 223 13.30 -1.44 9.85
N HIS A 224 14.40 -0.80 9.46
CA HIS A 224 14.74 0.60 9.79
C HIS A 224 14.67 1.55 8.58
N HIS A 225 14.23 1.06 7.42
CA HIS A 225 14.16 1.83 6.19
C HIS A 225 12.91 2.73 6.16
N ASN A 226 13.07 3.96 5.70
CA ASN A 226 12.01 4.97 5.66
C ASN A 226 11.39 5.02 4.25
N GLU A 227 10.17 4.54 4.07
CA GLU A 227 9.45 4.58 2.77
C GLU A 227 7.93 4.62 2.95
N PHE A 228 7.22 5.06 1.91
CA PHE A 228 5.79 4.81 1.78
C PHE A 228 5.52 3.34 1.43
N HIS A 229 4.31 2.86 1.71
CA HIS A 229 3.95 1.45 1.51
C HIS A 229 4.01 1.07 0.02
N GLU A 230 3.48 1.95 -0.83
CA GLU A 230 3.46 1.84 -2.29
C GLU A 230 4.88 1.74 -2.85
N GLN A 231 5.77 2.61 -2.36
CA GLN A 231 7.18 2.63 -2.75
C GLN A 231 7.90 1.35 -2.34
N CYS A 232 7.67 0.87 -1.11
CA CYS A 232 8.28 -0.36 -0.61
C CYS A 232 7.94 -1.54 -1.54
N VAL A 233 6.68 -1.66 -1.97
CA VAL A 233 6.26 -2.72 -2.91
C VAL A 233 6.88 -2.54 -4.30
N GLU A 234 6.92 -1.32 -4.84
CA GLU A 234 7.57 -1.03 -6.13
C GLU A 234 9.07 -1.35 -6.10
N ARG A 235 9.75 -1.05 -4.99
CA ARG A 235 11.15 -1.39 -4.78
C ARG A 235 11.36 -2.91 -4.73
N ILE A 236 10.58 -3.61 -3.92
CA ILE A 236 10.66 -5.08 -3.80
C ILE A 236 10.46 -5.73 -5.17
N PHE A 237 9.47 -5.27 -5.92
CA PHE A 237 9.23 -5.74 -7.28
C PHE A 237 10.45 -5.51 -8.18
N ASN A 238 10.96 -4.29 -8.23
CA ASN A 238 12.07 -3.92 -9.11
C ASN A 238 13.39 -4.64 -8.75
N ASP A 239 13.67 -4.79 -7.45
CA ASP A 239 14.85 -5.48 -6.95
C ASP A 239 14.78 -6.99 -7.30
N ILE A 240 13.65 -7.65 -7.06
CA ILE A 240 13.47 -9.06 -7.43
C ILE A 240 13.57 -9.23 -8.95
N LEU A 241 12.94 -8.35 -9.73
CA LEU A 241 13.01 -8.40 -11.18
C LEU A 241 14.47 -8.27 -11.67
N ARG A 242 15.23 -7.34 -11.10
CA ARG A 242 16.63 -7.08 -11.46
C ARG A 242 17.56 -8.23 -11.08
N PHE A 243 17.49 -8.72 -9.84
CA PHE A 243 18.46 -9.66 -9.29
C PHE A 243 18.09 -11.13 -9.53
N CYS A 244 16.80 -11.46 -9.48
CA CYS A 244 16.32 -12.83 -9.63
C CYS A 244 15.89 -13.14 -11.07
N GLN A 245 15.50 -12.13 -11.84
CA GLN A 245 15.08 -12.23 -13.25
C GLN A 245 14.01 -13.32 -13.48
N PRO A 246 12.89 -13.30 -12.73
CA PRO A 246 11.78 -14.19 -13.01
C PRO A 246 11.11 -13.85 -14.35
N GLU A 247 10.49 -14.85 -15.00
CA GLU A 247 9.64 -14.65 -16.17
C GLU A 247 8.37 -13.89 -15.79
N THR A 248 7.73 -14.28 -14.68
CA THR A 248 6.57 -13.60 -14.12
C THR A 248 6.76 -13.30 -12.64
N LEU A 249 6.23 -12.17 -12.19
CA LEU A 249 6.33 -11.69 -10.82
C LEU A 249 5.07 -10.92 -10.46
N SER A 250 4.52 -11.22 -9.29
CA SER A 250 3.51 -10.43 -8.60
C SER A 250 3.93 -10.26 -7.15
N VAL A 251 3.98 -9.01 -6.70
CA VAL A 251 4.30 -8.63 -5.32
C VAL A 251 3.09 -7.91 -4.75
N TYR A 252 2.55 -8.44 -3.65
CA TYR A 252 1.38 -7.89 -2.98
C TYR A 252 1.64 -7.75 -1.49
N ALA A 253 1.60 -6.53 -0.97
CA ALA A 253 1.68 -6.27 0.46
C ALA A 253 0.33 -5.83 1.02
N ARG A 254 0.07 -6.23 2.27
CA ARG A 254 -1.11 -5.84 3.05
C ARG A 254 -0.64 -5.28 4.38
N TYR A 255 -0.74 -3.96 4.54
CA TYR A 255 -0.29 -3.26 5.73
C TYR A 255 -1.40 -3.11 6.77
N THR A 256 -1.00 -2.93 8.03
CA THR A 256 -1.92 -2.58 9.12
C THR A 256 -2.37 -1.13 8.98
N ARG A 257 -3.59 -0.82 9.44
CA ARG A 257 -4.12 0.53 9.34
C ARG A 257 -3.33 1.57 10.15
N ARG A 258 -3.33 2.81 9.66
CA ARG A 258 -2.98 4.01 10.42
C ARG A 258 -4.15 4.98 10.41
N GLY A 259 -4.62 5.34 11.62
CA GLY A 259 -5.68 6.32 11.77
C GLY A 259 -6.97 5.98 11.01
N GLY A 260 -7.34 4.69 10.96
CA GLY A 260 -8.59 4.24 10.34
C GLY A 260 -8.48 3.79 8.88
N LEU A 261 -7.32 3.93 8.24
CA LEU A 261 -7.09 3.54 6.84
C LEU A 261 -5.93 2.55 6.73
N ASP A 262 -6.10 1.47 5.95
CA ASP A 262 -4.97 0.64 5.50
C ASP A 262 -4.69 0.82 4.00
N ILE A 263 -3.48 0.44 3.59
CA ILE A 263 -3.01 0.48 2.20
C ILE A 263 -2.45 -0.89 1.85
N ASN A 264 -2.84 -1.40 0.68
CA ASN A 264 -2.49 -2.73 0.21
C ASN A 264 -1.99 -2.65 -1.24
N PRO A 265 -0.74 -2.21 -1.46
CA PRO A 265 -0.18 -2.06 -2.79
C PRO A 265 0.13 -3.43 -3.41
N TRP A 266 -0.24 -3.62 -4.67
CA TRP A 266 0.19 -4.76 -5.47
C TRP A 266 0.77 -4.31 -6.82
N ARG A 267 1.78 -5.03 -7.30
CA ARG A 267 2.46 -4.81 -8.57
C ARG A 267 2.71 -6.15 -9.24
N SER A 268 2.43 -6.27 -10.54
CA SER A 268 2.52 -7.52 -11.29
C SER A 268 2.94 -7.29 -12.74
N ASN A 269 3.68 -8.22 -13.36
CA ASN A 269 3.89 -8.26 -14.82
C ASN A 269 3.14 -9.42 -15.51
N THR A 270 2.23 -10.08 -14.78
CA THR A 270 1.38 -11.17 -15.26
C THR A 270 -0.04 -11.00 -14.71
N ASP A 271 -0.99 -11.77 -15.20
CA ASP A 271 -2.37 -11.73 -14.71
C ASP A 271 -2.40 -12.03 -13.21
N PHE A 272 -2.88 -11.08 -12.42
CA PHE A 272 -2.94 -11.19 -10.97
C PHE A 272 -4.23 -10.57 -10.44
N VAL A 273 -4.90 -11.28 -9.54
CA VAL A 273 -6.11 -10.81 -8.86
C VAL A 273 -5.82 -10.78 -7.36
N PRO A 274 -5.72 -9.58 -6.74
CA PRO A 274 -5.42 -9.48 -5.32
C PRO A 274 -6.60 -9.98 -4.48
N ALA A 275 -6.32 -10.85 -3.51
CA ALA A 275 -7.32 -11.21 -2.50
C ALA A 275 -7.63 -10.01 -1.60
N THR A 276 -8.91 -9.67 -1.44
CA THR A 276 -9.33 -8.45 -0.74
C THR A 276 -9.64 -8.64 0.75
N GLY A 277 -9.77 -9.88 1.23
CA GLY A 277 -10.07 -10.16 2.64
C GLY A 277 -8.98 -9.66 3.61
N ARG A 278 -9.38 -9.12 4.76
CA ARG A 278 -8.45 -8.60 5.77
C ARG A 278 -7.62 -9.71 6.40
N LEU A 279 -6.32 -9.46 6.57
CA LEU A 279 -5.43 -10.33 7.34
C LEU A 279 -5.56 -10.06 8.85
N ALA A 280 -5.01 -10.94 9.67
CA ALA A 280 -5.20 -10.94 11.13
C ALA A 280 -4.79 -9.66 11.87
N ARG A 281 -3.83 -8.88 11.34
CA ARG A 281 -3.32 -7.66 11.97
C ARG A 281 -3.92 -6.36 11.40
N GLN A 282 -4.76 -6.44 10.37
CA GLN A 282 -5.23 -5.26 9.63
C GLN A 282 -6.35 -4.49 10.32
#